data_AF-A0ABD6H910-F1
#
_entry.id   AF-A0ABD6H910-F1
#
_cell.length_a   1.000
_cell.length_b   1.000
_cell.length_c   1.000
_cell.angle_alpha   90.00
_cell.angle_beta   90.00
_cell.angle_gamma   90.00
#
_symmetry.space_group_name_H-M   'P 1'
#
loop_
_entity.id
_entity.type
_entity.pdbx_description
1 polymer ?
#
loop_
_entity_poly.entity_id
_entity_poly.type
_entity_poly.pdbx_seq_one_letter_code
_entity_poly.pdbx_strand_id
1 'polypeptide(L)'
;MKPKITIKNVGFDGFGTGVHSNGPIEADFSNNTFNNVTTPYDLAPGSTGSIQNERIVNDPKLGFSGRNEASKRAEQTSSGWRMPAGPPMPSYCPKCQNIFPSKNYRFAGTFFTCWGNKEECPVCSFPNAELLEGTFDLSRETATILKAPDFSYEMLTRLKQLGADVAFGKLKVEEAIEIAESIYGPAGASLKKWVCFGIGFEIVRFFFEIVGGVDATWSMAQRLTDNNVVVDRVLESAFSSFSFNWQDYLEQPRGSIHSEPPTHELNSEEGRQPANEKAAEPQLPKVGPVPQPKPK
;
A
#
# COMPACT_ATOMS: atom_id res chain seq x y z
N MET A 1 1.45 -30.19 -16.07
CA MET A 1 0.69 -28.93 -15.89
C MET A 1 0.25 -28.90 -14.44
N LYS A 2 0.59 -27.85 -13.67
CA LYS A 2 0.16 -27.76 -12.26
C LYS A 2 -1.31 -27.31 -12.23
N PRO A 3 -2.17 -27.90 -11.39
CA PRO A 3 -3.53 -27.39 -11.22
C PRO A 3 -3.46 -26.01 -10.56
N LYS A 4 -4.27 -25.08 -11.05
CA LYS A 4 -4.40 -23.74 -10.49
C LYS A 4 -5.54 -23.72 -9.47
N ILE A 5 -5.25 -23.23 -8.27
CA ILE A 5 -6.18 -23.14 -7.14
C ILE A 5 -6.22 -21.69 -6.67
N THR A 6 -7.42 -21.19 -6.38
CA THR A 6 -7.62 -19.84 -5.85
C THR A 6 -8.54 -19.91 -4.65
N ILE A 7 -8.11 -19.38 -3.49
CA ILE A 7 -8.93 -19.30 -2.27
C ILE A 7 -8.93 -17.86 -1.78
N LYS A 8 -10.11 -17.25 -1.72
CA LYS A 8 -10.26 -15.85 -1.36
C LYS A 8 -11.39 -15.61 -0.38
N ASN A 9 -11.17 -14.72 0.59
CA ASN A 9 -12.17 -14.30 1.57
C ASN A 9 -12.76 -15.47 2.37
N VAL A 10 -11.94 -16.47 2.73
CA VAL A 10 -12.36 -17.63 3.51
C VAL A 10 -11.88 -17.51 4.96
N GLY A 11 -12.72 -17.90 5.92
CA GLY A 11 -12.34 -18.08 7.32
C GLY A 11 -12.13 -19.55 7.65
N PHE A 12 -10.99 -19.89 8.24
CA PHE A 12 -10.67 -21.21 8.79
C PHE A 12 -10.62 -21.10 10.30
N ASP A 13 -11.39 -21.94 11.02
CA ASP A 13 -11.46 -21.88 12.49
C ASP A 13 -11.30 -23.26 13.13
N GLY A 14 -10.35 -23.38 14.06
CA GLY A 14 -10.16 -24.59 14.88
C GLY A 14 -9.59 -25.81 14.16
N PHE A 15 -8.97 -25.64 12.98
CA PHE A 15 -8.37 -26.73 12.21
C PHE A 15 -6.91 -26.99 12.62
N GLY A 16 -6.47 -28.25 12.54
CA GLY A 16 -5.03 -28.57 12.65
C GLY A 16 -4.24 -27.97 11.48
N THR A 17 -4.72 -28.20 10.26
CA THR A 17 -4.14 -27.65 9.02
C THR A 17 -5.25 -26.96 8.23
N GLY A 18 -5.01 -25.72 7.77
CA GLY A 18 -5.98 -24.95 7.00
C GLY A 18 -6.07 -25.42 5.55
N VAL A 19 -4.99 -25.25 4.79
CA VAL A 19 -4.88 -25.67 3.40
C VAL A 19 -3.73 -26.66 3.25
N HIS A 20 -4.04 -27.85 2.75
CA HIS A 20 -3.07 -28.91 2.47
C HIS A 20 -3.12 -29.30 1.00
N SER A 21 -1.96 -29.49 0.36
CA SER A 21 -1.87 -30.05 -0.98
C SER A 21 -1.00 -31.31 -1.02
N ASN A 22 -1.52 -32.38 -1.63
CA ASN A 22 -0.77 -33.64 -1.81
C ASN A 22 0.24 -33.59 -2.97
N GLY A 23 0.17 -32.58 -3.83
CA GLY A 23 1.04 -32.43 -5.00
C GLY A 23 1.27 -30.96 -5.36
N PRO A 24 2.19 -30.69 -6.31
CA PRO A 24 2.55 -29.33 -6.70
C PRO A 24 1.35 -28.60 -7.32
N ILE A 25 1.02 -27.43 -6.79
CA ILE A 25 -0.08 -26.59 -7.29
C ILE A 25 0.41 -25.19 -7.68
N GLU A 26 -0.38 -24.47 -8.47
CA GLU A 26 -0.27 -23.02 -8.61
C GLU A 26 -1.37 -22.38 -7.75
N ALA A 27 -0.99 -21.73 -6.65
CA ALA A 27 -1.93 -21.26 -5.64
C ALA A 27 -1.99 -19.73 -5.56
N ASP A 28 -3.19 -19.17 -5.60
CA ASP A 28 -3.43 -17.75 -5.31
C ASP A 28 -4.36 -17.64 -4.09
N PHE A 29 -3.79 -17.28 -2.94
CA PHE A 29 -4.52 -17.10 -1.69
C PHE A 29 -4.59 -15.62 -1.33
N SER A 30 -5.79 -15.10 -1.08
CA SER A 30 -5.92 -13.71 -0.66
C SER A 30 -7.06 -13.43 0.31
N ASN A 31 -6.82 -12.58 1.30
CA ASN A 31 -7.81 -12.14 2.29
C ASN A 31 -8.43 -13.29 3.10
N ASN A 32 -7.71 -14.39 3.35
CA ASN A 32 -8.22 -15.45 4.23
C ASN A 32 -7.83 -15.17 5.69
N THR A 33 -8.62 -15.70 6.61
CA THR A 33 -8.38 -15.59 8.05
C THR A 33 -8.27 -16.97 8.67
N PHE A 34 -7.20 -17.22 9.43
CA PHE A 34 -6.97 -18.45 10.16
C PHE A 34 -7.06 -18.16 11.65
N ASN A 35 -8.14 -18.63 12.29
CA ASN A 35 -8.36 -18.52 13.72
C ASN A 35 -8.06 -19.86 14.39
N ASN A 36 -7.16 -19.89 15.36
CA ASN A 36 -6.83 -21.13 16.09
C ASN A 36 -6.43 -22.30 15.16
N VAL A 37 -5.67 -21.99 14.10
CA VAL A 37 -5.16 -22.99 13.13
C VAL A 37 -3.68 -23.23 13.34
N THR A 38 -3.29 -24.49 13.54
CA THR A 38 -1.87 -24.81 13.84
C THR A 38 -0.96 -24.65 12.62
N THR A 39 -1.42 -25.04 11.43
CA THR A 39 -0.66 -24.92 10.18
C THR A 39 -1.55 -24.33 9.09
N PRO A 40 -1.57 -23.00 8.90
CA PRO A 40 -2.41 -22.36 7.87
C PRO A 40 -2.19 -22.93 6.47
N TYR A 41 -0.92 -23.06 6.08
CA TYR A 41 -0.51 -23.55 4.77
C TYR A 41 0.49 -24.69 4.89
N ASP A 42 0.17 -25.82 4.26
CA ASP A 42 1.01 -27.01 4.13
C ASP A 42 0.98 -27.48 2.67
N LEU A 43 1.78 -26.83 1.83
CA LEU A 43 1.78 -27.06 0.38
C LEU A 43 2.93 -27.99 -0.02
N ALA A 44 2.65 -28.92 -0.92
CA ALA A 44 3.66 -29.85 -1.43
C ALA A 44 4.85 -29.13 -2.12
N PRO A 45 6.05 -29.75 -2.10
CA PRO A 45 7.21 -29.30 -2.86
C PRO A 45 6.93 -28.96 -4.33
N GLY A 46 7.51 -27.86 -4.79
CA GLY A 46 7.32 -27.36 -6.15
C GLY A 46 6.00 -26.62 -6.36
N SER A 47 5.17 -26.41 -5.33
CA SER A 47 4.04 -25.48 -5.43
C SER A 47 4.55 -24.05 -5.64
N THR A 48 3.83 -23.26 -6.44
CA THR A 48 4.15 -21.85 -6.73
C THR A 48 2.92 -21.00 -6.46
N GLY A 49 3.07 -19.74 -6.07
CA GLY A 49 1.89 -18.96 -5.75
C GLY A 49 2.09 -17.60 -5.12
N SER A 50 0.97 -16.93 -4.90
CA SER A 50 0.87 -15.66 -4.21
C SER A 50 0.01 -15.79 -2.95
N ILE A 51 0.43 -15.14 -1.88
CA ILE A 51 -0.31 -15.10 -0.61
C ILE A 51 -0.38 -13.67 -0.14
N GLN A 52 -1.60 -13.15 -0.05
CA GLN A 52 -1.82 -11.72 0.14
C GLN A 52 -2.88 -11.43 1.20
N ASN A 53 -2.60 -10.51 2.11
CA ASN A 53 -3.54 -10.02 3.11
C ASN A 53 -4.16 -11.12 3.98
N GLU A 54 -3.39 -12.17 4.25
CA GLU A 54 -3.79 -13.23 5.15
C GLU A 54 -3.69 -12.76 6.59
N ARG A 55 -4.61 -13.23 7.43
CA ARG A 55 -4.63 -12.90 8.86
C ARG A 55 -4.61 -14.16 9.71
N ILE A 56 -3.68 -14.25 10.63
CA ILE A 56 -3.58 -15.37 11.57
C ILE A 56 -3.81 -14.86 12.97
N VAL A 57 -4.82 -15.42 13.64
CA VAL A 57 -5.30 -14.97 14.95
C VAL A 57 -5.39 -16.16 15.90
N ASN A 58 -5.09 -15.93 17.18
CA ASN A 58 -5.11 -16.94 18.23
C ASN A 58 -4.24 -18.15 17.84
N ASP A 59 -3.00 -17.91 17.43
CA ASP A 59 -2.12 -18.98 16.94
C ASP A 59 -1.89 -19.99 18.09
N PRO A 60 -2.32 -21.26 17.95
CA PRO A 60 -2.21 -22.24 19.02
C PRO A 60 -0.76 -22.55 19.37
N LYS A 61 0.19 -22.25 18.47
CA LYS A 61 1.65 -22.38 18.73
C LYS A 61 2.15 -21.35 19.74
N LEU A 62 1.41 -20.26 19.96
CA LEU A 62 1.75 -19.22 20.95
C LEU A 62 1.10 -19.52 22.31
N GLY A 63 -0.07 -20.15 22.30
CA GLY A 63 -0.86 -20.47 23.51
C GLY A 63 -0.25 -21.50 24.47
N PHE A 64 0.80 -22.23 24.07
CA PHE A 64 1.52 -23.15 24.96
C PHE A 64 2.52 -22.45 25.92
N SER A 65 2.38 -21.14 26.11
CA SER A 65 3.19 -20.28 27.01
C SER A 65 3.12 -20.64 28.50
N GLY A 66 2.39 -21.70 28.87
CA GLY A 66 2.43 -22.33 30.20
C GLY A 66 3.57 -23.33 30.41
N ARG A 67 4.39 -23.62 29.39
CA ARG A 67 5.64 -24.38 29.59
C ARG A 67 6.74 -23.45 30.12
N ASN A 68 7.47 -23.94 31.13
CA ASN A 68 8.53 -23.28 31.90
C ASN A 68 9.40 -22.30 31.07
N GLU A 69 9.94 -21.23 31.67
CA GLU A 69 10.78 -20.23 30.98
C GLU A 69 11.91 -20.82 30.12
N ALA A 70 12.42 -22.00 30.49
CA ALA A 70 13.40 -22.77 29.71
C ALA A 70 12.90 -23.18 28.32
N SER A 71 11.62 -23.60 28.17
CA SER A 71 11.03 -23.92 26.86
C SER A 71 10.70 -22.67 26.04
N LYS A 72 10.38 -21.54 26.69
CA LYS A 72 10.23 -20.25 25.99
C LYS A 72 11.54 -19.83 25.33
N ARG A 73 12.67 -20.00 26.03
CA ARG A 73 14.00 -19.76 25.45
C ARG A 73 14.32 -20.76 24.35
N ALA A 74 14.07 -22.06 24.54
CA ALA A 74 14.33 -23.08 23.51
C ALA A 74 13.50 -22.87 22.22
N GLU A 75 12.24 -22.41 22.33
CA GLU A 75 11.39 -22.10 21.17
C GLU A 75 11.68 -20.74 20.53
N GLN A 76 12.34 -19.82 21.25
CA GLN A 76 12.92 -18.58 20.72
C GLN A 76 14.28 -18.83 20.05
N THR A 77 15.07 -19.79 20.55
CA THR A 77 16.40 -20.14 20.04
C THR A 77 16.39 -21.26 19.02
N SER A 78 15.25 -21.89 18.72
CA SER A 78 15.17 -22.84 17.60
C SER A 78 15.13 -22.07 16.27
N SER A 79 16.24 -21.43 15.96
CA SER A 79 16.68 -21.01 14.62
C SER A 79 16.93 -22.21 13.69
N GLY A 80 16.63 -23.43 14.15
CA GLY A 80 16.68 -24.64 13.35
C GLY A 80 15.58 -24.63 12.30
N TRP A 81 15.99 -24.43 11.05
CA TRP A 81 15.43 -25.02 9.84
C TRP A 81 14.43 -26.14 10.14
N ARG A 82 13.13 -25.81 10.17
CA ARG A 82 12.11 -26.85 10.25
C ARG A 82 11.77 -27.29 8.83
N MET A 83 12.56 -28.25 8.35
CA MET A 83 12.14 -29.23 7.34
C MET A 83 10.67 -29.64 7.59
N PRO A 84 9.86 -29.84 6.52
CA PRO A 84 10.33 -30.31 5.23
C PRO A 84 10.60 -29.27 4.14
N ALA A 85 10.26 -27.97 4.28
CA ALA A 85 10.65 -27.03 3.22
C ALA A 85 10.57 -25.53 3.56
N GLY A 86 11.66 -24.83 3.25
CA GLY A 86 11.76 -23.37 3.23
C GLY A 86 12.38 -22.74 4.49
N PRO A 87 13.22 -21.70 4.35
CA PRO A 87 13.64 -20.90 5.49
C PRO A 87 12.43 -20.16 6.09
N PRO A 88 12.37 -19.96 7.42
CA PRO A 88 11.29 -19.19 8.02
C PRO A 88 11.38 -17.73 7.55
N MET A 89 10.25 -17.20 7.11
CA MET A 89 10.12 -15.80 6.70
C MET A 89 10.19 -14.89 7.93
N PRO A 90 10.95 -13.77 7.91
CA PRO A 90 11.00 -12.85 9.04
C PRO A 90 9.70 -12.03 9.13
N SER A 91 9.29 -11.78 10.37
CA SER A 91 8.14 -10.94 10.71
C SER A 91 8.57 -9.84 11.67
N TYR A 92 7.93 -8.68 11.57
CA TYR A 92 8.16 -7.50 12.39
C TYR A 92 6.91 -7.17 13.21
N CYS A 93 7.07 -7.00 14.52
CA CYS A 93 5.98 -6.51 15.36
C CYS A 93 6.09 -4.99 15.56
N PRO A 94 5.12 -4.17 15.09
CA PRO A 94 5.18 -2.72 15.28
C PRO A 94 4.96 -2.29 16.74
N LYS A 95 4.37 -3.15 17.59
CA LYS A 95 4.10 -2.84 18.99
C LYS A 95 5.34 -2.96 19.88
N CYS A 96 6.09 -4.05 19.78
CA CYS A 96 7.28 -4.29 20.60
C CYS A 96 8.60 -4.20 19.82
N GLN A 97 8.54 -3.87 18.53
CA GLN A 97 9.66 -3.72 17.61
C GLN A 97 10.53 -4.99 17.44
N ASN A 98 10.04 -6.15 17.89
CA ASN A 98 10.76 -7.40 17.79
C ASN A 98 10.66 -7.99 16.37
N ILE A 99 11.79 -8.43 15.83
CA ILE A 99 11.86 -9.23 14.60
C ILE A 99 11.95 -10.70 14.99
N PHE A 100 11.13 -11.55 14.38
CA PHE A 100 11.09 -12.98 14.69
C PHE A 100 10.79 -13.83 13.45
N PRO A 101 11.25 -15.09 13.41
CA PRO A 101 10.89 -16.01 12.33
C PRO A 101 9.42 -16.41 12.45
N SER A 102 8.65 -16.22 11.37
CA SER A 102 7.29 -16.72 11.29
C SER A 102 7.26 -18.26 11.36
N LYS A 103 6.27 -18.79 12.08
CA LYS A 103 6.01 -20.23 12.23
C LYS A 103 4.79 -20.70 11.43
N ASN A 104 4.18 -19.80 10.66
CA ASN A 104 2.87 -20.02 10.03
C ASN A 104 2.93 -20.39 8.55
N TYR A 105 4.05 -20.08 7.92
CA TYR A 105 4.21 -20.15 6.48
C TYR A 105 5.24 -21.24 6.16
N ARG A 106 4.78 -22.35 5.58
CA ARG A 106 5.62 -23.45 5.11
C ARG A 106 5.55 -23.53 3.59
N PHE A 107 6.58 -23.02 2.93
CA PHE A 107 6.65 -22.99 1.47
C PHE A 107 7.79 -23.82 0.94
N ALA A 108 7.41 -24.82 0.15
CA ALA A 108 8.31 -25.72 -0.55
C ALA A 108 8.53 -25.32 -2.02
N GLY A 109 8.12 -24.10 -2.37
CA GLY A 109 8.22 -23.53 -3.70
C GLY A 109 9.53 -22.79 -3.94
N THR A 110 9.93 -22.68 -5.20
CA THR A 110 11.13 -21.94 -5.62
C THR A 110 10.94 -20.42 -5.51
N PHE A 111 9.74 -19.93 -5.83
CA PHE A 111 9.40 -18.52 -5.79
C PHE A 111 8.14 -18.32 -4.95
N PHE A 112 8.16 -17.31 -4.10
CA PHE A 112 7.06 -17.00 -3.20
C PHE A 112 6.80 -15.50 -3.17
N THR A 113 5.55 -15.10 -3.36
CA THR A 113 5.10 -13.71 -3.39
C THR A 113 4.22 -13.47 -2.17
N CYS A 114 4.62 -12.56 -1.29
CA CYS A 114 4.00 -12.30 0.01
C CYS A 114 3.77 -10.81 0.21
N TRP A 115 2.53 -10.40 0.48
CA TRP A 115 2.16 -9.00 0.71
C TRP A 115 1.03 -8.86 1.73
N GLY A 116 1.09 -7.86 2.61
CA GLY A 116 0.00 -7.52 3.53
C GLY A 116 -0.36 -8.57 4.59
N ASN A 117 0.48 -9.60 4.77
CA ASN A 117 0.17 -10.72 5.65
C ASN A 117 0.45 -10.36 7.12
N LYS A 118 -0.51 -10.66 8.00
CA LYS A 118 -0.46 -10.37 9.44
C LYS A 118 -0.51 -11.64 10.28
N GLU A 119 0.29 -11.69 11.33
CA GLU A 119 0.29 -12.77 12.32
C GLU A 119 0.45 -12.25 13.76
N GLU A 120 0.27 -13.15 14.72
CA GLU A 120 0.40 -12.83 16.13
C GLU A 120 1.87 -12.83 16.59
N CYS A 121 2.28 -11.78 17.30
CA CYS A 121 3.65 -11.67 17.81
C CYS A 121 3.91 -12.64 18.98
N PRO A 122 4.95 -13.48 18.94
CA PRO A 122 5.25 -14.44 20.00
C PRO A 122 5.77 -13.80 21.30
N VAL A 123 6.12 -12.50 21.28
CA VAL A 123 6.67 -11.80 22.44
C VAL A 123 5.59 -11.04 23.21
N CYS A 124 4.72 -10.31 22.51
CA CYS A 124 3.74 -9.42 23.12
C CYS A 124 2.28 -9.73 22.75
N SER A 125 2.04 -10.84 22.04
CA SER A 125 0.71 -11.29 21.57
C SER A 125 -0.08 -10.25 20.78
N PHE A 126 0.63 -9.33 20.11
CA PHE A 126 -0.02 -8.37 19.21
C PHE A 126 -0.44 -9.08 17.92
N PRO A 127 -1.73 -9.07 17.53
CA PRO A 127 -2.25 -9.86 16.41
C PRO A 127 -1.93 -9.30 15.01
N ASN A 128 -1.29 -8.14 14.95
CA ASN A 128 -0.96 -7.43 13.71
C ASN A 128 0.57 -7.28 13.56
N ALA A 129 1.35 -8.32 13.86
CA ALA A 129 2.74 -8.36 13.40
C ALA A 129 2.76 -8.64 11.90
N GLU A 130 3.63 -7.94 11.18
CA GLU A 130 3.68 -7.95 9.72
C GLU A 130 4.75 -8.92 9.23
N LEU A 131 4.37 -9.80 8.31
CA LEU A 131 5.33 -10.65 7.62
C LEU A 131 6.08 -9.83 6.57
N LEU A 132 7.37 -10.10 6.37
CA LEU A 132 8.15 -9.41 5.35
C LEU A 132 7.51 -9.55 3.96
N GLU A 133 7.35 -8.40 3.30
CA GLU A 133 6.73 -8.31 1.98
C GLU A 133 7.79 -8.43 0.87
N GLY A 134 7.39 -9.01 -0.25
CA GLY A 134 8.25 -9.14 -1.42
C GLY A 134 8.07 -10.43 -2.20
N THR A 135 8.85 -10.54 -3.29
CA THR A 135 9.03 -11.80 -4.01
C THR A 135 10.36 -12.41 -3.59
N PHE A 136 10.31 -13.61 -3.05
CA PHE A 136 11.45 -14.34 -2.52
C PHE A 136 11.80 -15.49 -3.44
N ASP A 137 13.10 -15.62 -3.74
CA ASP A 137 13.68 -16.84 -4.29
C ASP A 137 14.11 -17.74 -3.13
N LEU A 138 13.39 -18.83 -2.95
CA LEU A 138 13.63 -19.87 -1.94
C LEU A 138 14.34 -21.09 -2.56
N SER A 139 14.83 -21.01 -3.80
CA SER A 139 15.62 -22.08 -4.44
C SER A 139 16.96 -22.34 -3.75
N ARG A 140 17.43 -21.36 -2.97
CA ARG A 140 18.70 -21.39 -2.24
C ARG A 140 18.43 -21.50 -0.75
N GLU A 141 19.45 -21.91 0.00
CA GLU A 141 19.39 -21.95 1.47
C GLU A 141 19.15 -20.56 2.08
N THR A 142 19.47 -19.48 1.36
CA THR A 142 19.15 -18.12 1.75
C THR A 142 18.02 -17.57 0.90
N ALA A 143 16.94 -17.12 1.55
CA ALA A 143 15.87 -16.38 0.88
C ALA A 143 16.48 -15.10 0.28
N THR A 144 16.58 -15.05 -1.05
CA THR A 144 17.06 -13.86 -1.75
C THR A 144 15.86 -13.00 -2.10
N ILE A 145 15.84 -11.76 -1.61
CA ILE A 145 14.80 -10.78 -1.95
C ILE A 145 15.02 -10.39 -3.41
N LEU A 146 14.10 -10.77 -4.30
CA LEU A 146 14.19 -10.43 -5.73
C LEU A 146 13.65 -9.03 -6.01
N LYS A 147 12.63 -8.61 -5.24
CA LYS A 147 11.97 -7.30 -5.38
C LYS A 147 11.36 -6.91 -4.04
N ALA A 148 11.80 -5.79 -3.49
CA ALA A 148 11.19 -5.08 -2.38
C ALA A 148 11.14 -3.58 -2.75
N PRO A 149 10.28 -2.77 -2.13
CA PRO A 149 10.35 -1.32 -2.30
C PRO A 149 11.74 -0.83 -1.84
N ASP A 150 12.50 -0.19 -2.74
CA ASP A 150 13.82 0.39 -2.41
C ASP A 150 13.71 1.66 -1.54
N PHE A 151 12.50 2.02 -1.10
CA PHE A 151 12.23 3.20 -0.29
C PHE A 151 11.68 2.78 1.08
N SER A 152 12.20 3.39 2.14
CA SER A 152 11.67 3.25 3.49
C SER A 152 10.65 4.36 3.80
N TYR A 153 9.81 4.14 4.81
CA TYR A 153 8.91 5.18 5.33
C TYR A 153 9.67 6.44 5.80
N GLU A 154 10.87 6.25 6.36
CA GLU A 154 11.74 7.36 6.75
C GLU A 154 12.17 8.19 5.54
N MET A 155 12.51 7.55 4.42
CA MET A 155 12.86 8.24 3.17
C MET A 155 11.67 9.08 2.66
N LEU A 156 10.44 8.53 2.68
CA LEU A 156 9.22 9.27 2.31
C LEU A 156 8.98 10.48 3.23
N THR A 157 9.12 10.29 4.54
CA THR A 157 8.94 11.37 5.53
C THR A 157 9.94 12.51 5.29
N ARG A 158 11.20 12.17 5.01
CA ARG A 158 12.25 13.15 4.70
C ARG A 158 11.96 13.88 3.38
N LEU A 159 11.53 13.17 2.33
CA LEU A 159 11.14 13.79 1.06
C LEU A 159 9.93 14.72 1.21
N LYS A 160 8.96 14.38 2.06
CA LYS A 160 7.83 15.27 2.39
C LYS A 160 8.30 16.54 3.08
N GLN A 161 9.13 16.41 4.12
CA GLN A 161 9.64 17.55 4.87
C GLN A 161 10.42 18.51 3.96
N LEU A 162 11.26 17.93 3.08
CA LEU A 162 11.98 18.67 2.06
C LEU A 162 11.04 19.49 1.17
N GLY A 163 9.92 18.91 0.79
CA GLY A 163 8.90 19.60 0.02
C GLY A 163 8.22 20.75 0.72
N ALA A 164 7.89 20.57 1.99
CA ALA A 164 7.37 21.65 2.82
C ALA A 164 8.39 22.80 2.92
N ASP A 165 9.67 22.48 3.11
CA ASP A 165 10.71 23.50 3.25
C ASP A 165 10.94 24.29 1.94
N VAL A 166 10.81 23.65 0.77
CA VAL A 166 10.78 24.36 -0.53
C VAL A 166 9.53 25.22 -0.67
N ALA A 167 8.35 24.68 -0.36
CA ALA A 167 7.08 25.39 -0.50
C ALA A 167 7.00 26.64 0.41
N PHE A 168 7.59 26.57 1.61
CA PHE A 168 7.71 27.71 2.54
C PHE A 168 8.89 28.63 2.22
N GLY A 169 9.64 28.39 1.14
CA GLY A 169 10.79 29.22 0.74
C GLY A 169 11.97 29.16 1.70
N LYS A 170 12.04 28.14 2.56
CA LYS A 170 13.17 27.93 3.49
C LYS A 170 14.38 27.31 2.79
N LEU A 171 14.13 26.60 1.69
CA LEU A 171 15.15 25.89 0.93
C LEU A 171 15.04 26.26 -0.56
N LYS A 172 16.18 26.47 -1.22
CA LYS A 172 16.19 26.68 -2.68
C LYS A 172 15.92 25.37 -3.41
N VAL A 173 15.43 25.47 -4.64
CA VAL A 173 15.09 24.30 -5.47
C VAL A 173 16.32 23.44 -5.76
N GLU A 174 17.47 24.07 -6.02
CA GLU A 174 18.73 23.39 -6.32
C GLU A 174 19.23 22.60 -5.10
N GLU A 175 19.18 23.22 -3.92
CA GLU A 175 19.52 22.58 -2.65
C GLU A 175 18.57 21.42 -2.34
N ALA A 176 17.28 21.57 -2.68
CA ALA A 176 16.30 20.50 -2.53
C ALA A 176 16.56 19.31 -3.45
N ILE A 177 17.02 19.54 -4.68
CA ILE A 177 17.41 18.45 -5.59
C ILE A 177 18.56 17.63 -5.00
N GLU A 178 19.60 18.30 -4.49
CA GLU A 178 20.76 17.65 -3.90
C GLU A 178 20.39 16.84 -2.65
N ILE A 179 19.54 17.39 -1.78
CA ILE A 179 19.05 16.68 -0.60
C ILE A 179 18.15 15.50 -1.01
N ALA A 180 17.27 15.67 -1.99
CA ALA A 180 16.43 14.59 -2.51
C ALA A 180 17.27 13.46 -3.11
N GLU A 181 18.36 13.78 -3.83
CA GLU A 181 19.31 12.80 -4.38
C GLU A 181 20.04 12.04 -3.26
N SER A 182 20.38 12.71 -2.16
CA SER A 182 20.99 12.07 -0.98
C SER A 182 20.02 11.16 -0.22
N ILE A 183 18.72 11.47 -0.23
CA ILE A 183 17.69 10.64 0.41
C ILE A 183 17.36 9.44 -0.49
N TYR A 184 17.08 9.69 -1.76
CA TYR A 184 16.73 8.69 -2.76
C TYR A 184 17.20 9.14 -4.14
N GLY A 185 18.35 8.61 -4.59
CA GLY A 185 19.01 8.98 -5.85
C GLY A 185 18.08 9.11 -7.06
N PRO A 186 17.16 8.16 -7.32
CA PRO A 186 16.21 8.28 -8.43
C PRO A 186 15.25 9.47 -8.34
N ALA A 187 14.83 9.89 -7.13
CA ALA A 187 13.99 11.09 -6.98
C ALA A 187 14.76 12.37 -7.31
N GLY A 188 15.99 12.52 -6.81
CA GLY A 188 16.84 13.68 -7.12
C GLY A 188 17.14 13.79 -8.62
N ALA A 189 17.50 12.67 -9.27
CA ALA A 189 17.73 12.64 -10.71
C ALA A 189 16.48 13.01 -11.53
N SER A 190 15.29 12.64 -11.05
CA SER A 190 14.02 13.02 -11.69
C SER A 190 13.74 14.51 -11.53
N LEU A 191 13.84 15.05 -10.30
CA LEU A 191 13.66 16.49 -10.04
C LEU A 191 14.65 17.35 -10.84
N LYS A 192 15.91 16.93 -10.96
CA LYS A 192 16.92 17.62 -11.76
C LYS A 192 16.54 17.71 -13.23
N LYS A 193 16.07 16.61 -13.83
CA LYS A 193 15.57 16.62 -15.21
C LYS A 193 14.45 17.65 -15.36
N TRP A 194 13.53 17.70 -14.40
CA TRP A 194 12.33 18.52 -14.46
C TRP A 194 12.66 20.02 -14.40
N VAL A 195 13.62 20.41 -13.55
CA VAL A 195 14.12 21.79 -13.49
C VAL A 195 14.86 22.18 -14.78
N CYS A 196 15.65 21.27 -15.36
CA CYS A 196 16.36 21.53 -16.62
C CYS A 196 15.43 21.72 -17.83
N PHE A 197 14.21 21.17 -17.82
CA PHE A 197 13.23 21.39 -18.88
C PHE A 197 12.55 22.77 -18.84
N GLY A 198 12.98 23.67 -17.95
CA GLY A 198 12.46 25.04 -17.87
C GLY A 198 11.06 25.13 -17.23
N ILE A 199 10.61 24.04 -16.60
CA ILE A 199 9.25 23.91 -16.08
C ILE A 199 9.10 24.44 -14.63
N GLY A 200 10.13 25.14 -14.13
CA GLY A 200 10.03 26.08 -13.01
C GLY A 200 9.70 25.50 -11.62
N PHE A 201 9.55 26.43 -10.68
CA PHE A 201 9.21 26.22 -9.26
C PHE A 201 7.86 25.49 -9.07
N GLU A 202 6.89 25.72 -9.98
CA GLU A 202 5.54 25.16 -9.88
C GLU A 202 5.52 23.62 -9.97
N ILE A 203 6.39 23.02 -10.78
CA ILE A 203 6.47 21.56 -10.88
C ILE A 203 7.19 20.92 -9.69
N VAL A 204 8.20 21.60 -9.14
CA VAL A 204 8.86 21.16 -7.91
C VAL A 204 7.86 21.21 -6.75
N ARG A 205 7.11 22.30 -6.65
CA ARG A 205 6.00 22.43 -5.70
C ARG A 205 4.95 21.33 -5.90
N PHE A 206 4.53 21.07 -7.13
CA PHE A 206 3.55 20.01 -7.45
C PHE A 206 4.06 18.60 -7.11
N PHE A 207 5.33 18.29 -7.40
CA PHE A 207 5.96 17.04 -6.98
C PHE A 207 5.87 16.85 -5.47
N PHE A 208 6.16 17.91 -4.71
CA PHE A 208 6.09 17.86 -3.26
C PHE A 208 4.66 17.87 -2.70
N GLU A 209 3.70 18.50 -3.38
CA GLU A 209 2.26 18.35 -3.09
C GLU A 209 1.81 16.90 -3.29
N ILE A 210 2.31 16.21 -4.32
CA ILE A 210 2.04 14.78 -4.54
C ILE A 210 2.68 13.93 -3.45
N VAL A 211 3.95 14.16 -3.10
CA VAL A 211 4.60 13.46 -1.98
C VAL A 211 3.84 13.70 -0.67
N GLY A 212 3.39 14.93 -0.43
CA GLY A 212 2.56 15.28 0.71
C GLY A 212 1.20 14.59 0.69
N GLY A 213 0.56 14.46 -0.48
CA GLY A 213 -0.67 13.71 -0.69
C GLY A 213 -0.49 12.21 -0.48
N VAL A 214 0.61 11.65 -0.96
CA VAL A 214 1.02 10.25 -0.73
C VAL A 214 1.22 9.99 0.75
N ASP A 215 1.94 10.84 1.47
CA ASP A 215 2.14 10.67 2.91
C ASP A 215 0.85 10.90 3.72
N ALA A 216 0.04 11.90 3.35
CA ALA A 216 -1.26 12.12 3.97
C ALA A 216 -2.19 10.93 3.74
N THR A 217 -2.14 10.32 2.55
CA THR A 217 -2.88 9.09 2.24
C THR A 217 -2.30 7.91 2.99
N TRP A 218 -0.98 7.73 3.06
CA TRP A 218 -0.34 6.67 3.82
C TRP A 218 -0.69 6.77 5.31
N SER A 219 -0.65 7.97 5.87
CA SER A 219 -1.05 8.28 7.25
C SER A 219 -2.56 8.10 7.47
N MET A 220 -3.41 8.53 6.53
CA MET A 220 -4.85 8.28 6.58
C MET A 220 -5.15 6.80 6.46
N ALA A 221 -4.45 6.07 5.61
CA ALA A 221 -4.64 4.64 5.44
C ALA A 221 -4.17 3.90 6.69
N GLN A 222 -3.03 4.25 7.28
CA GLN A 222 -2.64 3.79 8.63
C GLN A 222 -3.69 4.09 9.70
N ARG A 223 -4.41 5.22 9.60
CA ARG A 223 -5.45 5.64 10.55
C ARG A 223 -6.84 5.06 10.29
N LEU A 224 -7.19 4.80 9.03
CA LEU A 224 -8.55 4.46 8.61
C LEU A 224 -8.70 3.00 8.23
N THR A 225 -7.62 2.30 7.87
CA THR A 225 -7.70 0.92 7.42
C THR A 225 -6.41 0.16 7.72
N ASP A 226 -6.56 -0.94 8.47
CA ASP A 226 -5.57 -2.01 8.66
C ASP A 226 -5.22 -2.75 7.32
N ASN A 227 -5.47 -2.16 6.15
CA ASN A 227 -5.53 -2.81 4.84
C ASN A 227 -4.54 -2.17 3.83
N ASN A 228 -3.35 -2.76 3.73
CA ASN A 228 -2.25 -2.32 2.86
C ASN A 228 -2.64 -2.31 1.37
N VAL A 229 -3.65 -3.07 0.94
CA VAL A 229 -4.16 -3.04 -0.45
C VAL A 229 -4.75 -1.68 -0.82
N VAL A 230 -5.41 -1.02 0.13
CA VAL A 230 -5.98 0.31 -0.11
C VAL A 230 -4.85 1.34 -0.18
N VAL A 231 -3.83 1.21 0.67
CA VAL A 231 -2.62 2.04 0.61
C VAL A 231 -1.96 1.90 -0.76
N ASP A 232 -1.64 0.67 -1.17
CA ASP A 232 -0.95 0.39 -2.43
C ASP A 232 -1.77 0.82 -3.64
N ARG A 233 -3.09 0.59 -3.64
CA ARG A 233 -3.95 1.07 -4.73
C ARG A 233 -4.07 2.59 -4.78
N VAL A 234 -4.07 3.29 -3.65
CA VAL A 234 -4.10 4.74 -3.67
C VAL A 234 -2.74 5.30 -4.08
N LEU A 235 -1.63 4.70 -3.64
CA LEU A 235 -0.30 5.04 -4.15
C LEU A 235 -0.20 4.80 -5.65
N GLU A 236 -0.57 3.62 -6.12
CA GLU A 236 -0.56 3.26 -7.54
C GLU A 236 -1.48 4.18 -8.36
N SER A 237 -2.67 4.50 -7.84
CA SER A 237 -3.58 5.46 -8.48
C SER A 237 -3.02 6.89 -8.46
N ALA A 238 -2.32 7.31 -7.40
CA ALA A 238 -1.69 8.62 -7.31
C ALA A 238 -0.51 8.73 -8.28
N PHE A 239 0.37 7.72 -8.32
CA PHE A 239 1.49 7.63 -9.26
C PHE A 239 1.02 7.46 -10.71
N SER A 240 -0.06 6.72 -10.95
CA SER A 240 -0.65 6.55 -12.29
C SER A 240 -1.36 7.82 -12.78
N SER A 241 -2.14 8.49 -11.93
CA SER A 241 -2.73 9.80 -12.27
C SER A 241 -1.65 10.84 -12.53
N PHE A 242 -0.57 10.79 -11.76
CA PHE A 242 0.62 11.60 -12.00
C PHE A 242 1.27 11.27 -13.34
N SER A 243 1.53 9.99 -13.65
CA SER A 243 2.14 9.61 -14.92
C SER A 243 1.26 9.98 -16.11
N PHE A 244 -0.07 9.87 -15.98
CA PHE A 244 -1.03 10.22 -17.00
C PHE A 244 -1.11 11.73 -17.23
N ASN A 245 -1.28 12.52 -16.17
CA ASN A 245 -1.27 14.00 -16.26
C ASN A 245 0.08 14.51 -16.77
N TRP A 246 1.17 13.81 -16.45
CA TRP A 246 2.51 14.11 -16.94
C TRP A 246 2.68 13.80 -18.43
N GLN A 247 2.20 12.64 -18.90
CA GLN A 247 2.20 12.33 -20.33
C GLN A 247 1.35 13.32 -21.12
N ASP A 248 0.15 13.66 -20.64
CA ASP A 248 -0.72 14.63 -21.29
C ASP A 248 -0.07 16.04 -21.32
N TYR A 249 0.64 16.43 -20.26
CA TYR A 249 1.43 17.68 -20.24
C TYR A 249 2.61 17.66 -21.22
N LEU A 250 3.29 16.52 -21.39
CA LEU A 250 4.38 16.36 -22.36
C LEU A 250 3.88 16.33 -23.80
N GLU A 251 2.69 15.78 -24.05
CA GLU A 251 2.06 15.68 -25.37
C GLU A 251 1.35 16.96 -25.79
N GLN A 252 0.88 17.75 -24.81
CA GLN A 252 0.29 19.07 -25.00
C GLN A 252 1.03 20.11 -24.15
N PRO A 253 2.29 20.46 -24.50
CA PRO A 253 2.94 21.61 -23.88
C PRO A 253 2.11 22.83 -24.27
N ARG A 254 1.25 23.31 -23.36
CA ARG A 254 0.39 24.47 -23.61
C ARG A 254 1.26 25.56 -24.19
N GLY A 255 0.98 25.88 -25.46
CA GLY A 255 1.75 26.82 -26.24
C GLY A 255 1.95 28.12 -25.47
N SER A 256 3.14 28.67 -25.64
CA SER A 256 3.61 29.98 -25.18
C SER A 256 2.51 30.95 -24.72
N ILE A 257 2.73 31.56 -23.56
CA ILE A 257 2.01 32.70 -22.95
C ILE A 257 2.02 33.97 -23.87
N HIS A 258 2.38 33.84 -25.15
CA HIS A 258 2.40 34.89 -26.16
C HIS A 258 1.47 34.65 -27.35
N SER A 259 0.45 33.78 -27.25
CA SER A 259 -0.66 33.88 -28.19
C SER A 259 -1.49 35.12 -27.80
N GLU A 260 -1.32 36.19 -28.58
CA GLU A 260 -2.12 37.41 -28.51
C GLU A 260 -3.61 37.04 -28.42
N PRO A 261 -4.39 37.74 -27.57
CA PRO A 261 -5.83 37.52 -27.53
C PRO A 261 -6.41 37.77 -28.93
N PRO A 262 -7.34 36.93 -29.41
CA PRO A 262 -7.98 37.16 -30.70
C PRO A 262 -8.62 38.55 -30.66
N THR A 263 -8.13 39.44 -31.53
CA THR A 263 -8.78 40.73 -31.79
C THR A 263 -10.15 40.45 -32.34
N HIS A 264 -11.16 40.52 -31.47
CA HIS A 264 -12.56 40.58 -31.86
C HIS A 264 -12.76 41.89 -32.63
N GLU A 265 -12.80 41.80 -33.96
CA GLU A 265 -13.37 42.84 -34.80
C GLU A 265 -14.84 43.02 -34.41
N LEU A 266 -15.12 44.19 -33.83
CA LEU A 266 -16.45 44.71 -33.60
C LEU A 266 -17.08 45.06 -34.96
N ASN A 267 -17.88 44.13 -35.50
CA ASN A 267 -18.92 44.50 -36.46
C ASN A 267 -20.19 44.83 -35.69
N SER A 268 -20.45 46.13 -35.62
CA SER A 268 -21.72 46.73 -35.26
C SER A 268 -22.78 46.41 -36.31
N GLU A 269 -23.80 45.63 -35.96
CA GLU A 269 -25.10 45.71 -36.61
C GLU A 269 -26.21 45.82 -35.56
N GLU A 270 -26.97 46.88 -35.71
CA GLU A 270 -28.18 47.25 -34.97
C GLU A 270 -29.26 46.16 -35.10
N GLY A 271 -29.96 45.86 -34.00
CA GLY A 271 -31.09 44.93 -34.09
C GLY A 271 -31.85 44.67 -32.81
N ARG A 272 -32.70 45.62 -32.41
CA ARG A 272 -33.97 45.44 -31.68
C ARG A 272 -34.03 44.44 -30.51
N GLN A 273 -34.18 45.01 -29.31
CA GLN A 273 -34.85 44.35 -28.18
C GLN A 273 -36.31 43.97 -28.55
N PRO A 274 -36.82 42.88 -27.96
CA PRO A 274 -38.06 43.04 -27.21
C PRO A 274 -37.90 42.60 -25.75
N ALA A 275 -38.68 43.28 -24.93
CA ALA A 275 -38.69 43.20 -23.49
C ALA A 275 -39.42 41.95 -22.96
N ASN A 276 -39.04 41.63 -21.72
CA ASN A 276 -39.92 41.15 -20.66
C ASN A 276 -40.26 39.64 -20.66
N GLU A 277 -39.49 38.87 -19.89
CA GLU A 277 -40.04 37.67 -19.26
C GLU A 277 -39.52 37.57 -17.82
N LYS A 278 -40.48 37.68 -16.88
CA LYS A 278 -40.26 37.67 -15.43
C LYS A 278 -39.74 36.31 -14.99
N ALA A 279 -38.65 36.32 -14.22
CA ALA A 279 -38.15 35.18 -13.49
C ALA A 279 -39.21 34.64 -12.51
N ALA A 280 -39.53 33.35 -12.62
CA ALA A 280 -40.35 32.63 -11.66
C ALA A 280 -39.47 32.15 -10.49
N GLU A 281 -39.89 32.46 -9.27
CA GLU A 281 -39.29 31.93 -8.04
C GLU A 281 -39.48 30.41 -7.94
N PRO A 282 -38.44 29.66 -7.50
CA PRO A 282 -38.56 28.23 -7.26
C PRO A 282 -39.37 27.96 -5.98
N GLN A 283 -40.51 27.28 -6.11
CA GLN A 283 -41.29 26.79 -4.98
C GLN A 283 -40.62 25.58 -4.34
N LEU A 284 -40.29 25.68 -3.06
CA LEU A 284 -39.82 24.56 -2.23
C LEU A 284 -40.98 23.57 -1.96
N PRO A 285 -40.73 22.24 -1.95
CA PRO A 285 -41.75 21.24 -1.70
C PRO A 285 -42.26 21.29 -0.25
N LYS A 286 -43.58 21.15 -0.10
CA LYS A 286 -44.26 21.09 1.20
C LYS A 286 -43.80 19.87 2.00
N VAL A 287 -43.34 20.11 3.22
CA VAL A 287 -42.99 19.09 4.22
C VAL A 287 -44.24 18.24 4.53
N GLY A 288 -44.12 16.92 4.39
CA GLY A 288 -45.19 15.97 4.71
C GLY A 288 -45.43 15.82 6.23
N PRO A 289 -46.58 15.23 6.63
CA PRO A 289 -46.99 15.18 8.02
C PRO A 289 -46.09 14.27 8.89
N VAL A 290 -45.76 14.78 10.08
CA VAL A 290 -44.99 14.09 11.11
C VAL A 290 -45.83 12.95 11.73
N PRO A 291 -45.31 11.71 11.80
CA PRO A 291 -46.04 10.59 12.39
C PRO A 291 -46.18 10.75 13.92
N GLN A 292 -47.40 10.57 14.42
CA GLN A 292 -47.67 10.59 15.87
C GLN A 292 -47.24 9.29 16.55
N PRO A 293 -46.80 9.34 17.82
CA PRO A 293 -46.39 8.16 18.57
C PRO A 293 -47.59 7.29 18.94
N LYS A 294 -47.41 5.97 18.83
CA LYS A 294 -48.40 4.97 19.25
C LYS A 294 -48.61 5.00 20.78
N PRO A 295 -49.86 4.92 21.27
CA PRO A 295 -50.13 4.74 22.68
C PRO A 295 -49.72 3.34 23.17
N LYS A 296 -49.34 3.28 24.45
CA LYS A 296 -48.89 2.08 25.17
C LYS A 296 -50.01 1.08 25.42
#